data_AF-A0A2H1W4A9-F1
#
_entry.id   AF-A0A2H1W4A9-F1
#
_cell.length_a   1.000
_cell.length_b   1.000
_cell.length_c   1.000
_cell.angle_alpha   90.00
_cell.angle_beta   90.00
_cell.angle_gamma   90.00
#
_symmetry.space_group_name_H-M   'P 1'
#
loop_
_entity.id
_entity.type
_entity.pdbx_description
1 polymer ?
#
loop_
_entity_poly.entity_id
_entity_poly.type
_entity_poly.pdbx_seq_one_letter_code
_entity_poly.pdbx_strand_id
1 'polypeptide(L)'
;KHIEMMNGNDLNVLNLNYESHMNMEHPDKTSEAIADFYEDSIILVTGGTGFVGKALLEKLLRSCAGIKTVYVLMRPKRGLTVDQRYKELLKNQVFDRIRAKWPERLGKLYPITGDVSAPNLGVSPEQRELLGKVTAVFHSAATVRFTEPLHVATTLNVQGTASLLKLAEDMPKLKALVHVSTAYSNAPRSHIEERVYPPPYDPDSIVRCTKMLPPETVEVISDTLQGEHPNPYTLTKALAESIVYGHTNLPVCIVRPSIVTAALQEPYPGWIDNVYGVTGIIMEMSRGTYRSGYCRERYVVDLVPVDMVVNSCILAAWRQGVKQPGRCPVYNVTSGSINPLQWGQFTKLCVKWALENPTKYVMWYPNFAFTESRFMNTFWEITCHFLPAFMYDLLLRAQGRKAM
;
A
#
# COMPACT_ATOMS: atom_id res chain seq x y z
N LYS A 1 -6.68 -11.61 -29.89
CA LYS A 1 -5.55 -12.43 -30.41
C LYS A 1 -4.17 -11.75 -30.31
N HIS A 2 -3.99 -10.61 -29.60
CA HIS A 2 -2.67 -10.00 -29.37
C HIS A 2 -2.38 -9.66 -27.89
N ILE A 3 -2.88 -10.48 -26.95
CA ILE A 3 -2.57 -10.33 -25.50
C ILE A 3 -1.47 -11.30 -25.04
N GLU A 4 -1.18 -12.35 -25.82
CA GLU A 4 -0.24 -13.41 -25.43
C GLU A 4 1.25 -13.05 -25.57
N MET A 5 1.60 -11.88 -26.15
CA MET A 5 2.99 -11.39 -26.26
C MET A 5 3.33 -10.26 -25.28
N MET A 6 2.49 -10.03 -24.26
CA MET A 6 2.55 -8.83 -23.41
C MET A 6 3.26 -9.06 -22.07
N ASN A 7 4.57 -9.29 -22.12
CA ASN A 7 5.44 -9.21 -20.95
C ASN A 7 6.09 -7.82 -20.86
N GLY A 8 5.75 -7.06 -19.81
CA GLY A 8 6.48 -5.82 -19.47
C GLY A 8 7.95 -6.06 -19.12
N ASN A 9 8.34 -7.32 -18.89
CA ASN A 9 9.69 -7.80 -18.75
C ASN A 9 10.07 -8.62 -19.99
N ASP A 10 10.84 -8.00 -20.88
CA ASP A 10 11.42 -8.61 -22.08
C ASP A 10 12.15 -9.91 -21.74
N LEU A 11 11.81 -11.02 -22.41
CA LEU A 11 12.50 -12.31 -22.26
C LEU A 11 13.99 -12.22 -22.63
N ASN A 12 14.36 -11.24 -23.45
CA ASN A 12 15.74 -11.00 -23.87
C ASN A 12 16.51 -10.02 -22.97
N VAL A 13 15.84 -9.43 -21.96
CA VAL A 13 16.54 -8.66 -20.92
C VAL A 13 16.71 -9.59 -19.73
N LEU A 14 17.95 -10.04 -19.53
CA LEU A 14 18.38 -10.85 -18.39
C LEU A 14 17.73 -10.35 -17.09
N ASN A 15 17.02 -11.26 -16.42
CA ASN A 15 16.52 -11.04 -15.08
C ASN A 15 17.73 -10.94 -14.14
N LEU A 16 18.18 -9.73 -13.84
CA LEU A 16 19.33 -9.46 -12.96
C LEU A 16 19.16 -10.04 -11.53
N ASN A 17 17.97 -10.58 -11.18
CA ASN A 17 17.78 -11.36 -9.96
C ASN A 17 18.51 -12.74 -9.98
N TYR A 18 19.00 -13.20 -11.14
CA TYR A 18 19.63 -14.52 -11.30
C TYR A 18 21.16 -14.54 -11.32
N GLU A 19 21.84 -13.39 -11.49
CA GLU A 19 23.32 -13.34 -11.60
C GLU A 19 24.07 -13.02 -10.29
N SER A 20 23.40 -12.92 -9.14
CA SER A 20 24.12 -12.68 -7.87
C SER A 20 25.02 -13.85 -7.41
N HIS A 21 25.16 -14.91 -8.20
CA HIS A 21 25.98 -16.08 -7.89
C HIS A 21 27.13 -16.39 -8.86
N MET A 22 27.40 -15.62 -9.92
CA MET A 22 28.59 -15.86 -10.75
C MET A 22 29.24 -14.55 -11.25
N ASN A 23 30.43 -14.28 -10.70
CA ASN A 23 31.54 -13.48 -11.22
C ASN A 23 31.21 -12.19 -12.00
N MET A 24 31.39 -11.03 -11.36
CA MET A 24 31.57 -9.75 -12.05
C MET A 24 32.97 -9.19 -11.80
N GLU A 25 33.87 -9.40 -12.77
CA GLU A 25 34.85 -8.38 -13.13
C GLU A 25 34.08 -7.24 -13.81
N HIS A 26 34.07 -6.05 -13.18
CA HIS A 26 33.37 -4.87 -13.71
C HIS A 26 34.27 -4.09 -14.67
N PRO A 27 33.85 -3.81 -15.93
CA PRO A 27 34.43 -2.73 -16.70
C PRO A 27 33.79 -1.38 -16.29
N ASP A 28 34.65 -0.38 -16.10
CA ASP A 28 34.34 1.03 -15.80
C ASP A 28 33.27 1.63 -16.72
N LYS A 29 32.01 1.65 -16.25
CA LYS A 29 31.00 2.62 -16.65
C LYS A 29 30.44 3.24 -15.38
N THR A 30 30.60 4.56 -15.25
CA THR A 30 30.04 5.40 -14.19
C THR A 30 28.61 5.00 -13.85
N SER A 31 28.44 4.26 -12.76
CA SER A 31 27.12 3.93 -12.21
C SER A 31 26.49 5.23 -11.72
N GLU A 32 25.55 5.81 -12.46
CA GLU A 32 24.72 6.91 -11.94
C GLU A 32 24.11 6.49 -10.60
N ALA A 33 24.28 7.33 -9.57
CA ALA A 33 23.66 7.03 -8.30
C ALA A 33 22.15 7.23 -8.43
N ILE A 34 21.34 6.39 -7.80
CA ILE A 34 19.86 6.51 -7.82
C ILE A 34 19.42 7.92 -7.39
N ALA A 35 20.18 8.57 -6.49
CA ALA A 35 19.92 9.93 -6.05
C ALA A 35 20.03 10.96 -7.20
N ASP A 36 20.94 10.76 -8.16
CA ASP A 36 21.19 11.69 -9.27
C ASP A 36 19.99 11.79 -10.20
N PHE A 37 19.23 10.70 -10.37
CA PHE A 37 17.96 10.72 -11.12
C PHE A 37 16.93 11.65 -10.50
N TYR A 38 16.97 11.82 -9.18
CA TYR A 38 16.08 12.70 -8.43
C TYR A 38 16.63 14.12 -8.28
N GLU A 39 17.79 14.44 -8.84
CA GLU A 39 18.31 15.80 -8.90
C GLU A 39 17.33 16.70 -9.65
N ASP A 40 17.08 17.90 -9.10
CA ASP A 40 16.12 18.89 -9.60
C ASP A 40 14.68 18.37 -9.82
N SER A 41 14.35 17.18 -9.30
CA SER A 41 13.06 16.56 -9.56
C SER A 41 11.92 17.22 -8.79
N ILE A 42 10.76 17.25 -9.44
CA ILE A 42 9.49 17.67 -8.86
C ILE A 42 8.61 16.42 -8.79
N ILE A 43 8.26 16.01 -7.59
CA ILE A 43 7.60 14.72 -7.33
C ILE A 43 6.16 14.95 -6.91
N LEU A 44 5.20 14.19 -7.43
CA LEU A 44 3.85 14.10 -6.90
C LEU A 44 3.65 12.78 -6.16
N VAL A 45 3.22 12.85 -4.90
CA VAL A 45 2.86 11.67 -4.09
C VAL A 45 1.38 11.71 -3.75
N THR A 46 0.63 10.72 -4.21
CA THR A 46 -0.75 10.49 -3.74
C THR A 46 -0.74 9.42 -2.65
N GLY A 47 -1.58 9.59 -1.63
CA GLY A 47 -1.54 8.73 -0.44
C GLY A 47 -0.37 9.03 0.50
N GLY A 48 0.31 10.18 0.34
CA GLY A 48 1.48 10.57 1.16
C GLY A 48 1.20 10.74 2.66
N THR A 49 -0.07 10.83 3.06
CA THR A 49 -0.48 10.87 4.48
C THR A 49 -0.76 9.49 5.09
N GLY A 50 -0.69 8.41 4.29
CA GLY A 50 -0.80 7.03 4.77
C GLY A 50 0.54 6.47 5.24
N PHE A 51 0.53 5.25 5.76
CA PHE A 51 1.71 4.57 6.32
C PHE A 51 2.89 4.49 5.34
N VAL A 52 2.69 3.82 4.19
CA VAL A 52 3.72 3.69 3.14
C VAL A 52 4.11 5.07 2.59
N GLY A 53 3.14 5.96 2.39
CA GLY A 53 3.36 7.31 1.88
C GLY A 53 4.28 8.14 2.78
N LYS A 54 4.09 8.09 4.11
CA LYS A 54 4.94 8.80 5.08
C LYS A 54 6.38 8.30 5.04
N ALA A 55 6.59 6.98 5.01
CA ALA A 55 7.94 6.41 4.89
C ALA A 55 8.58 6.77 3.54
N LEU A 56 7.81 6.80 2.45
CA LEU A 56 8.28 7.24 1.15
C LEU A 56 8.74 8.71 1.18
N LEU A 57 7.93 9.60 1.75
CA LEU A 57 8.30 11.01 1.91
C LEU A 57 9.58 11.18 2.73
N GLU A 58 9.71 10.48 3.87
CA GLU A 58 10.93 10.48 4.68
C GLU A 58 12.14 10.03 3.88
N LYS A 59 12.03 8.87 3.20
CA LYS A 59 13.15 8.28 2.46
C LYS A 59 13.61 9.18 1.32
N LEU A 60 12.68 9.76 0.57
CA LEU A 60 12.97 10.72 -0.51
C LEU A 60 13.72 11.94 0.03
N LEU A 61 13.20 12.60 1.06
CA LEU A 61 13.84 13.77 1.67
C LEU A 61 15.21 13.45 2.27
N ARG A 62 15.38 12.27 2.86
CA ARG A 62 16.64 11.86 3.47
C ARG A 62 17.71 11.47 2.44
N SER A 63 17.33 10.70 1.42
CA SER A 63 18.29 10.03 0.53
C SER A 63 18.51 10.77 -0.80
N CYS A 64 17.55 11.59 -1.22
CA CYS A 64 17.59 12.31 -2.49
C CYS A 64 17.63 13.83 -2.21
N ALA A 65 18.78 14.31 -1.75
CA ALA A 65 18.95 15.69 -1.32
C ALA A 65 18.71 16.70 -2.46
N GLY A 66 18.93 16.31 -3.71
CA GLY A 66 18.71 17.13 -4.91
C GLY A 66 17.26 17.40 -5.30
N ILE A 67 16.28 16.72 -4.67
CA ILE A 67 14.86 16.95 -4.99
C ILE A 67 14.51 18.43 -4.79
N LYS A 68 13.87 19.04 -5.78
CA LYS A 68 13.43 20.43 -5.70
C LYS A 68 12.15 20.58 -4.89
N THR A 69 11.18 19.71 -5.15
CA THR A 69 9.82 19.84 -4.59
C THR A 69 9.14 18.48 -4.53
N VAL A 70 8.43 18.20 -3.45
CA VAL A 70 7.53 17.05 -3.33
C VAL A 70 6.12 17.55 -3.02
N TYR A 71 5.26 17.50 -4.04
CA TYR A 71 3.85 17.73 -3.92
C TYR A 71 3.15 16.54 -3.27
N VAL A 72 2.37 16.79 -2.23
CA VAL A 72 1.60 15.76 -1.52
C VAL A 72 0.11 16.02 -1.74
N LEU A 73 -0.55 15.15 -2.49
CA LEU A 73 -1.99 15.27 -2.72
C LEU A 73 -2.76 14.96 -1.43
N MET A 74 -3.57 15.92 -0.98
CA MET A 74 -4.25 15.89 0.31
C MET A 74 -5.69 16.41 0.17
N ARG A 75 -6.62 15.69 0.78
CA ARG A 75 -8.03 16.10 0.91
C ARG A 75 -8.38 16.54 2.33
N PRO A 76 -9.42 17.36 2.55
CA PRO A 76 -10.01 17.51 3.89
C PRO A 76 -10.44 16.14 4.45
N LYS A 77 -10.28 15.93 5.75
CA LYS A 77 -10.67 14.65 6.39
C LYS A 77 -10.90 14.85 7.88
N ARG A 78 -11.96 14.24 8.43
CA ARG A 78 -12.31 14.30 9.87
C ARG A 78 -12.43 15.74 10.40
N GLY A 79 -13.06 16.62 9.62
CA GLY A 79 -13.24 18.04 9.97
C GLY A 79 -11.98 18.90 9.88
N LEU A 80 -10.83 18.33 9.50
CA LEU A 80 -9.58 19.08 9.33
C LEU A 80 -9.39 19.55 7.89
N THR A 81 -8.95 20.80 7.74
CA THR A 81 -8.53 21.36 6.45
C THR A 81 -7.22 20.75 5.97
N VAL A 82 -6.88 20.95 4.69
CA VAL A 82 -5.60 20.47 4.13
C VAL A 82 -4.42 21.05 4.89
N ASP A 83 -4.45 22.35 5.22
CA ASP A 83 -3.37 23.01 5.98
C ASP A 83 -3.18 22.43 7.38
N GLN A 84 -4.28 22.15 8.08
CA GLN A 84 -4.23 21.53 9.41
C GLN A 84 -3.62 20.12 9.32
N ARG A 85 -4.10 19.30 8.38
CA ARG A 85 -3.56 17.96 8.14
C ARG A 85 -2.09 18.00 7.71
N TYR A 86 -1.69 19.01 6.94
CA TYR A 86 -0.32 19.19 6.51
C TYR A 86 0.60 19.53 7.69
N LYS A 87 0.17 20.43 8.59
CA LYS A 87 0.87 20.71 9.85
C LYS A 87 0.99 19.47 10.73
N GLU A 88 -0.03 18.62 10.80
CA GLU A 88 0.06 17.33 11.51
C GLU A 88 1.04 16.35 10.86
N LEU A 89 1.05 16.27 9.52
CA LEU A 89 2.00 15.45 8.77
C LEU A 89 3.43 15.84 9.12
N LEU A 90 3.75 17.14 9.08
CA LEU A 90 5.09 17.66 9.38
C LEU A 90 5.53 17.42 10.83
N LYS A 91 4.59 17.21 11.76
CA LYS A 91 4.86 16.87 13.16
C LYS A 91 5.02 15.38 13.42
N ASN A 92 4.71 14.52 12.45
CA ASN A 92 4.78 13.07 12.63
C ASN A 92 6.22 12.62 12.96
N GLN A 93 6.35 11.63 13.85
CA GLN A 93 7.62 11.08 14.33
C GLN A 93 8.49 10.46 13.21
N VAL A 94 7.88 10.05 12.09
CA VAL A 94 8.62 9.58 10.91
C VAL A 94 9.68 10.59 10.46
N PHE A 95 9.41 11.89 10.62
CA PHE A 95 10.29 12.97 10.20
C PHE A 95 11.25 13.46 11.30
N ASP A 96 11.30 12.82 12.49
CA ASP A 96 12.18 13.25 13.60
C ASP A 96 13.64 13.34 13.17
N ARG A 97 14.14 12.34 12.46
CA ARG A 97 15.51 12.30 11.94
C ARG A 97 15.80 13.46 10.99
N ILE A 98 14.84 13.80 10.12
CA ILE A 98 14.99 14.92 9.18
C ILE A 98 14.95 16.24 9.93
N ARG A 99 14.02 16.44 10.87
CA ARG A 99 13.97 17.64 11.72
C ARG A 99 15.29 17.87 12.46
N ALA A 100 15.91 16.80 12.96
CA ALA A 100 17.15 16.88 13.73
C ALA A 100 18.39 17.14 12.86
N LYS A 101 18.48 16.55 11.66
CA LYS A 101 19.71 16.59 10.83
C LYS A 101 19.64 17.55 9.64
N TRP A 102 18.47 17.68 9.03
CA TRP A 102 18.25 18.43 7.78
C TRP A 102 16.89 19.13 7.78
N PRO A 103 16.62 20.04 8.74
CA PRO A 103 15.32 20.68 8.90
C PRO A 103 14.87 21.44 7.64
N GLU A 104 15.81 21.98 6.87
CA GLU A 104 15.56 22.67 5.60
C GLU A 104 14.87 21.78 4.56
N ARG A 105 15.11 20.47 4.59
CA ARG A 105 14.53 19.53 3.61
C ARG A 105 13.03 19.34 3.79
N LEU A 106 12.48 19.60 4.98
CA LEU A 106 11.02 19.59 5.17
C LEU A 106 10.34 20.70 4.39
N GLY A 107 11.04 21.81 4.13
CA GLY A 107 10.55 22.90 3.28
C GLY A 107 10.31 22.50 1.83
N LYS A 108 10.77 21.30 1.41
CA LYS A 108 10.53 20.76 0.07
C LYS A 108 9.16 20.10 -0.07
N LEU A 109 8.46 19.83 1.03
CA LEU A 109 7.10 19.29 0.98
C LEU A 109 6.10 20.43 0.72
N TYR A 110 5.15 20.20 -0.19
CA TYR A 110 4.09 21.16 -0.48
C TYR A 110 2.75 20.43 -0.60
N PRO A 111 1.72 20.81 0.18
CA PRO A 111 0.41 20.20 0.07
C PRO A 111 -0.28 20.65 -1.23
N ILE A 112 -0.90 19.70 -1.94
CA ILE A 112 -1.80 19.96 -3.06
C ILE A 112 -3.19 19.53 -2.60
N THR A 113 -4.11 20.48 -2.49
CA THR A 113 -5.53 20.19 -2.26
C THR A 113 -6.08 19.39 -3.44
N GLY A 114 -6.65 18.24 -3.15
CA GLY A 114 -7.30 17.38 -4.13
C GLY A 114 -7.69 16.01 -3.55
N ASP A 115 -8.56 15.32 -4.25
CA ASP A 115 -9.05 13.99 -3.93
C ASP A 115 -9.02 13.10 -5.17
N VAL A 116 -8.42 11.91 -5.06
CA VAL A 116 -8.36 10.94 -6.16
C VAL A 116 -9.76 10.49 -6.60
N SER A 117 -10.78 10.50 -5.74
CA SER A 117 -12.15 10.17 -6.17
C SER A 117 -12.84 11.30 -6.96
N ALA A 118 -12.32 12.52 -6.94
CA ALA A 118 -12.91 13.65 -7.63
C ALA A 118 -12.49 13.68 -9.11
N PRO A 119 -13.33 14.21 -10.01
CA PRO A 119 -12.94 14.47 -11.40
C PRO A 119 -11.66 15.30 -11.47
N ASN A 120 -10.70 14.90 -12.31
CA ASN A 120 -9.39 15.52 -12.44
C ASN A 120 -8.67 15.71 -11.09
N LEU A 121 -8.84 14.77 -10.15
CA LEU A 121 -8.28 14.82 -8.80
C LEU A 121 -8.79 16.00 -7.94
N GLY A 122 -9.78 16.77 -8.41
CA GLY A 122 -10.26 17.96 -7.71
C GLY A 122 -9.19 19.04 -7.51
N VAL A 123 -8.14 19.05 -8.34
CA VAL A 123 -7.09 20.08 -8.29
C VAL A 123 -7.55 21.34 -9.04
N SER A 124 -7.13 22.51 -8.56
CA SER A 124 -7.42 23.78 -9.23
C SER A 124 -6.61 23.95 -10.53
N PRO A 125 -7.01 24.86 -11.44
CA PRO A 125 -6.22 25.19 -12.64
C PRO A 125 -4.78 25.62 -12.31
N GLU A 126 -4.59 26.40 -11.25
CA GLU A 126 -3.27 26.88 -10.80
C GLU A 126 -2.42 25.70 -10.31
N GLN A 127 -3.03 24.78 -9.54
CA GLN A 127 -2.35 23.56 -9.11
C GLN A 127 -1.99 22.66 -10.30
N ARG A 128 -2.85 22.57 -11.32
CA ARG A 128 -2.58 21.80 -12.53
C ARG A 128 -1.35 22.34 -13.28
N GLU A 129 -1.16 23.65 -13.33
CA GLU A 129 0.05 24.26 -13.91
C GLU A 129 1.32 23.87 -13.13
N LEU A 130 1.25 23.87 -11.79
CA LEU A 130 2.35 23.38 -10.95
C LEU A 130 2.66 21.91 -11.23
N LEU A 131 1.62 21.08 -11.36
CA LEU A 131 1.74 19.65 -11.61
C LEU A 131 2.29 19.33 -13.01
N GLY A 132 2.13 20.20 -14.00
CA GLY A 132 2.74 20.03 -15.33
C GLY A 132 4.28 20.00 -15.32
N LYS A 133 4.92 20.43 -14.22
CA LYS A 133 6.37 20.41 -14.05
C LYS A 133 6.88 19.12 -13.38
N VAL A 134 5.98 18.23 -12.97
CA VAL A 134 6.31 16.98 -12.27
C VAL A 134 7.14 16.06 -13.16
N THR A 135 8.20 15.50 -12.58
CA THR A 135 9.12 14.55 -13.22
C THR A 135 8.91 13.12 -12.73
N ALA A 136 8.34 12.92 -11.53
CA ALA A 136 8.01 11.59 -11.02
C ALA A 136 6.71 11.59 -10.22
N VAL A 137 5.90 10.54 -10.38
CA VAL A 137 4.66 10.34 -9.65
C VAL A 137 4.72 9.03 -8.86
N PHE A 138 4.36 9.08 -7.58
CA PHE A 138 4.13 7.88 -6.76
C PHE A 138 2.66 7.83 -6.37
N HIS A 139 1.93 6.91 -6.99
CA HIS A 139 0.51 6.69 -6.73
C HIS A 139 0.34 5.58 -5.68
N SER A 140 0.18 5.98 -4.42
CA SER A 140 -0.09 5.05 -3.30
C SER A 140 -1.47 5.26 -2.66
N ALA A 141 -2.27 6.22 -3.12
CA ALA A 141 -3.64 6.40 -2.64
C ALA A 141 -4.52 5.20 -3.00
N ALA A 142 -5.13 4.59 -1.98
CA ALA A 142 -6.13 3.54 -2.12
C ALA A 142 -6.97 3.45 -0.84
N THR A 143 -8.18 2.90 -0.92
CA THR A 143 -8.78 2.26 0.25
C THR A 143 -8.19 0.87 0.41
N VAL A 144 -7.77 0.54 1.63
CA VAL A 144 -7.13 -0.74 1.99
C VAL A 144 -7.98 -1.52 3.01
N ARG A 145 -9.23 -1.08 3.22
CA ARG A 145 -10.18 -1.78 4.08
C ARG A 145 -10.85 -2.88 3.26
N PHE A 146 -10.74 -4.12 3.72
CA PHE A 146 -11.34 -5.27 3.02
C PHE A 146 -12.87 -5.28 3.08
N THR A 147 -13.46 -4.54 4.00
CA THR A 147 -14.92 -4.40 4.18
C THR A 147 -15.48 -3.11 3.58
N GLU A 148 -14.69 -2.40 2.77
CA GLU A 148 -15.20 -1.19 2.10
C GLU A 148 -16.22 -1.61 1.02
N PRO A 149 -17.38 -0.94 0.92
CA PRO A 149 -18.34 -1.21 -0.14
C PRO A 149 -17.71 -1.12 -1.53
N LEU A 150 -18.13 -2.00 -2.45
CA LEU A 150 -17.49 -2.12 -3.77
C LEU A 150 -17.54 -0.82 -4.58
N HIS A 151 -18.63 -0.06 -4.51
CA HIS A 151 -18.73 1.23 -5.21
C HIS A 151 -17.71 2.26 -4.70
N VAL A 152 -17.44 2.29 -3.40
CA VAL A 152 -16.43 3.18 -2.78
C VAL A 152 -15.03 2.73 -3.20
N ALA A 153 -14.75 1.43 -3.12
CA ALA A 153 -13.47 0.86 -3.52
C ALA A 153 -13.18 1.10 -5.02
N THR A 154 -14.17 0.91 -5.89
CA THR A 154 -14.08 1.19 -7.34
C THR A 154 -13.81 2.67 -7.59
N THR A 155 -14.53 3.56 -6.93
CA THR A 155 -14.35 5.01 -7.10
C THR A 155 -12.92 5.45 -6.71
N LEU A 156 -12.40 4.96 -5.58
CA LEU A 156 -11.07 5.36 -5.11
C LEU A 156 -9.92 4.67 -5.86
N ASN A 157 -9.99 3.35 -6.02
CA ASN A 157 -8.87 2.56 -6.50
C ASN A 157 -8.84 2.44 -8.03
N VAL A 158 -9.99 2.48 -8.71
CA VAL A 158 -10.09 2.28 -10.16
C VAL A 158 -10.23 3.63 -10.86
N GLN A 159 -11.31 4.34 -10.58
CA GLN A 159 -11.54 5.66 -11.18
C GLN A 159 -10.49 6.68 -10.75
N GLY A 160 -10.04 6.64 -9.49
CA GLY A 160 -8.99 7.54 -9.01
C GLY A 160 -7.65 7.32 -9.71
N THR A 161 -7.30 6.06 -10.00
CA THR A 161 -6.13 5.74 -10.81
C THR A 161 -6.29 6.23 -12.25
N ALA A 162 -7.44 6.01 -12.88
CA ALA A 162 -7.72 6.52 -14.23
C ALA A 162 -7.62 8.06 -14.30
N SER A 163 -8.16 8.75 -13.29
CA SER A 163 -8.12 10.22 -13.22
C SER A 163 -6.70 10.75 -13.06
N LEU A 164 -5.85 10.04 -12.31
CA LEU A 164 -4.44 10.40 -12.14
C LEU A 164 -3.65 10.17 -13.43
N LEU A 165 -3.89 9.06 -14.13
CA LEU A 165 -3.24 8.77 -15.41
C LEU A 165 -3.60 9.84 -16.45
N LYS A 166 -4.87 10.23 -16.52
CA LYS A 166 -5.30 11.35 -17.38
C LYS A 166 -4.61 12.66 -17.03
N LEU A 167 -4.46 12.99 -15.74
CA LEU A 167 -3.70 14.18 -15.33
C LEU A 167 -2.21 14.08 -15.71
N ALA A 168 -1.65 12.88 -15.68
CA ALA A 168 -0.25 12.63 -16.02
C ALA A 168 0.04 12.81 -17.53
N GLU A 169 -0.96 12.74 -18.39
CA GLU A 169 -0.84 13.09 -19.82
C GLU A 169 -0.46 14.57 -20.03
N ASP A 170 -0.82 15.45 -19.08
CA ASP A 170 -0.45 16.86 -19.10
C ASP A 170 0.93 17.15 -18.45
N MET A 171 1.72 16.12 -18.14
CA MET A 171 3.05 16.25 -17.51
C MET A 171 4.16 15.99 -18.53
N PRO A 172 4.56 16.97 -19.36
CA PRO A 172 5.52 16.76 -20.44
C PRO A 172 6.94 16.37 -19.98
N LYS A 173 7.25 16.57 -18.69
CA LYS A 173 8.55 16.23 -18.10
C LYS A 173 8.54 14.92 -17.31
N LEU A 174 7.42 14.18 -17.33
CA LEU A 174 7.25 12.97 -16.55
C LEU A 174 8.23 11.90 -17.04
N LYS A 175 9.10 11.45 -16.12
CA LYS A 175 10.06 10.37 -16.34
C LYS A 175 9.57 9.04 -15.78
N ALA A 176 8.75 9.06 -14.72
CA ALA A 176 8.24 7.83 -14.11
C ALA A 176 6.92 8.04 -13.37
N LEU A 177 6.01 7.06 -13.47
CA LEU A 177 4.80 6.95 -12.65
C LEU A 177 4.75 5.55 -12.03
N VAL A 178 4.92 5.48 -10.72
CA VAL A 178 4.85 4.24 -9.95
C VAL A 178 3.45 4.07 -9.40
N HIS A 179 2.75 3.02 -9.83
CA HIS A 179 1.49 2.60 -9.22
C HIS A 179 1.75 1.53 -8.15
N VAL A 180 1.38 1.83 -6.90
CA VAL A 180 1.44 0.85 -5.81
C VAL A 180 0.16 0.02 -5.82
N SER A 181 0.27 -1.21 -6.30
CA SER A 181 -0.77 -2.22 -6.27
C SER A 181 -0.61 -3.12 -5.04
N THR A 182 -0.79 -4.43 -5.17
CA THR A 182 -0.61 -5.44 -4.14
C THR A 182 -0.37 -6.80 -4.76
N ALA A 183 0.41 -7.67 -4.10
CA ALA A 183 0.61 -9.06 -4.51
C ALA A 183 -0.70 -9.85 -4.55
N TYR A 184 -1.73 -9.39 -3.84
CA TYR A 184 -3.06 -10.00 -3.79
C TYR A 184 -4.03 -9.52 -4.89
N SER A 185 -3.58 -8.68 -5.84
CA SER A 185 -4.43 -8.20 -6.93
C SER A 185 -4.88 -9.35 -7.84
N ASN A 186 -4.16 -10.46 -7.83
CA ASN A 186 -4.47 -11.67 -8.59
C ASN A 186 -4.76 -12.88 -7.67
N ALA A 187 -5.37 -12.63 -6.50
CA ALA A 187 -5.66 -13.63 -5.47
C ALA A 187 -6.35 -14.94 -5.94
N PRO A 188 -7.21 -14.95 -6.99
CA PRO A 188 -7.75 -16.20 -7.52
C PRO A 188 -6.71 -17.15 -8.13
N ARG A 189 -5.50 -16.68 -8.42
CA ARG A 189 -4.43 -17.47 -9.05
C ARG A 189 -3.49 -18.07 -8.02
N SER A 190 -3.07 -19.31 -8.27
CA SER A 190 -2.08 -20.02 -7.44
C SER A 190 -0.63 -19.57 -7.70
N HIS A 191 -0.34 -19.08 -8.91
CA HIS A 191 0.97 -18.58 -9.30
C HIS A 191 0.83 -17.22 -9.98
N ILE A 192 1.59 -16.23 -9.48
CA ILE A 192 1.51 -14.83 -9.91
C ILE A 192 2.91 -14.37 -10.31
N GLU A 193 3.10 -14.18 -11.60
CA GLU A 193 4.31 -13.67 -12.20
C GLU A 193 4.29 -12.13 -12.25
N GLU A 194 5.45 -11.55 -12.56
CA GLU A 194 5.66 -10.13 -12.77
C GLU A 194 5.11 -9.64 -14.13
N ARG A 195 3.81 -9.84 -14.34
CA ARG A 195 3.06 -9.32 -15.49
C ARG A 195 1.67 -8.85 -15.07
N VAL A 196 1.06 -8.01 -15.89
CA VAL A 196 -0.35 -7.65 -15.74
C VAL A 196 -1.21 -8.77 -16.31
N TYR A 197 -2.22 -9.19 -15.54
CA TYR A 197 -3.18 -10.19 -15.98
C TYR A 197 -4.46 -9.51 -16.48
N PRO A 198 -5.15 -10.11 -17.46
CA PRO A 198 -6.47 -9.63 -17.85
C PRO A 198 -7.41 -9.65 -16.64
N PRO A 199 -8.13 -8.54 -16.37
CA PRO A 199 -9.09 -8.51 -15.28
C PRO A 199 -10.32 -9.38 -15.61
N PRO A 200 -11.10 -9.81 -14.59
CA PRO A 200 -12.33 -10.58 -14.81
C PRO A 200 -13.42 -9.80 -15.55
N TYR A 201 -13.39 -8.47 -15.44
CA TYR A 201 -14.33 -7.55 -16.10
C TYR A 201 -13.56 -6.38 -16.71
N ASP A 202 -14.15 -5.78 -17.74
CA ASP A 202 -13.72 -4.49 -18.25
C ASP A 202 -13.81 -3.41 -17.14
N PRO A 203 -12.70 -2.73 -16.78
CA PRO A 203 -12.69 -1.75 -15.70
C PRO A 203 -13.71 -0.61 -15.89
N ASP A 204 -13.87 -0.12 -17.12
CA ASP A 204 -14.81 0.97 -17.42
C ASP A 204 -16.26 0.55 -17.22
N SER A 205 -16.57 -0.72 -17.49
CA SER A 205 -17.90 -1.29 -17.26
C SER A 205 -18.23 -1.39 -15.76
N ILE A 206 -17.26 -1.79 -14.92
CA ILE A 206 -17.44 -1.78 -13.45
C ILE A 206 -17.61 -0.35 -12.92
N VAL A 207 -16.79 0.60 -13.38
CA VAL A 207 -16.91 2.01 -13.01
C VAL A 207 -18.29 2.57 -13.41
N ARG A 208 -18.76 2.30 -14.63
CA ARG A 208 -20.10 2.73 -15.08
C ARG A 208 -21.21 2.09 -14.24
N CYS A 209 -21.13 0.79 -13.99
CA CYS A 209 -22.11 0.06 -13.18
C CYS A 209 -22.24 0.67 -11.78
N THR A 210 -21.12 0.87 -11.08
CA THR A 210 -21.11 1.44 -9.72
C THR A 210 -21.55 2.90 -9.65
N LYS A 211 -21.53 3.65 -10.77
CA LYS A 211 -22.04 5.02 -10.87
C LYS A 211 -23.51 5.10 -11.21
N MET A 212 -24.01 4.18 -12.04
CA MET A 212 -25.39 4.22 -12.54
C MET A 212 -26.38 3.59 -11.57
N LEU A 213 -25.92 2.66 -10.75
CA LEU A 213 -26.77 1.97 -9.77
C LEU A 213 -26.70 2.66 -8.40
N PRO A 214 -27.82 2.70 -7.65
CA PRO A 214 -27.80 3.09 -6.25
C PRO A 214 -26.81 2.23 -5.43
N PRO A 215 -26.14 2.79 -4.41
CA PRO A 215 -25.21 2.06 -3.56
C PRO A 215 -25.76 0.74 -3.02
N GLU A 216 -27.03 0.72 -2.62
CA GLU A 216 -27.73 -0.44 -2.08
C GLU A 216 -27.83 -1.56 -3.13
N THR A 217 -28.12 -1.20 -4.38
CA THR A 217 -28.19 -2.15 -5.49
C THR A 217 -26.80 -2.71 -5.83
N VAL A 218 -25.76 -1.87 -5.79
CA VAL A 218 -24.38 -2.33 -5.99
C VAL A 218 -23.97 -3.34 -4.92
N GLU A 219 -24.39 -3.11 -3.67
CA GLU A 219 -24.08 -4.02 -2.57
C GLU A 219 -24.72 -5.39 -2.78
N VAL A 220 -25.97 -5.46 -3.25
CA VAL A 220 -26.66 -6.73 -3.55
C VAL A 220 -25.93 -7.54 -4.63
N ILE A 221 -25.34 -6.88 -5.64
CA ILE A 221 -24.62 -7.56 -6.72
C ILE A 221 -23.11 -7.67 -6.47
N SER A 222 -22.61 -7.13 -5.35
CA SER A 222 -21.19 -6.99 -5.06
C SER A 222 -20.46 -8.32 -5.05
N ASP A 223 -21.05 -9.35 -4.43
CA ASP A 223 -20.46 -10.69 -4.35
C ASP A 223 -20.34 -11.34 -5.73
N THR A 224 -21.36 -11.15 -6.58
CA THR A 224 -21.32 -11.63 -7.98
C THR A 224 -20.24 -10.91 -8.79
N LEU A 225 -20.06 -9.60 -8.59
CA LEU A 225 -19.02 -8.83 -9.27
C LEU A 225 -17.61 -9.12 -8.72
N GLN A 226 -17.49 -9.46 -7.44
CA GLN A 226 -16.22 -9.90 -6.84
C GLN A 226 -15.78 -11.25 -7.42
N GLY A 227 -16.71 -12.17 -7.66
CA GLY A 227 -16.41 -13.50 -8.18
C GLY A 227 -15.47 -14.25 -7.25
N GLU A 228 -14.31 -14.67 -7.75
CA GLU A 228 -13.32 -15.42 -6.98
C GLU A 228 -12.42 -14.54 -6.10
N HIS A 229 -12.53 -13.21 -6.21
CA HIS A 229 -11.76 -12.31 -5.36
C HIS A 229 -12.25 -12.36 -3.91
N PRO A 230 -11.36 -12.49 -2.91
CA PRO A 230 -11.76 -12.63 -1.51
C PRO A 230 -12.36 -11.37 -0.89
N ASN A 231 -12.24 -10.21 -1.56
CA ASN A 231 -12.79 -8.93 -1.12
C ASN A 231 -12.73 -7.88 -2.25
N PRO A 232 -13.49 -6.76 -2.14
CA PRO A 232 -13.47 -5.66 -3.10
C PRO A 232 -12.10 -5.03 -3.34
N TYR A 233 -11.23 -5.02 -2.32
CA TYR A 233 -9.89 -4.43 -2.45
C TYR A 233 -9.04 -5.18 -3.48
N THR A 234 -9.02 -6.51 -3.45
CA THR A 234 -8.25 -7.31 -4.41
C THR A 234 -8.77 -7.15 -5.84
N LEU A 235 -10.09 -7.16 -6.05
CA LEU A 235 -10.71 -6.93 -7.36
C LEU A 235 -10.34 -5.55 -7.90
N THR A 236 -10.54 -4.51 -7.10
CA THR A 236 -10.32 -3.12 -7.55
C THR A 236 -8.86 -2.83 -7.82
N LYS A 237 -7.91 -3.49 -7.14
CA LYS A 237 -6.49 -3.44 -7.50
C LYS A 237 -6.18 -4.16 -8.80
N ALA A 238 -6.82 -5.31 -9.08
CA ALA A 238 -6.70 -5.98 -10.38
C ALA A 238 -7.17 -5.09 -11.53
N LEU A 239 -8.34 -4.45 -11.37
CA LEU A 239 -8.90 -3.51 -12.34
C LEU A 239 -7.99 -2.30 -12.55
N ALA A 240 -7.44 -1.73 -11.48
CA ALA A 240 -6.52 -0.59 -11.55
C ALA A 240 -5.23 -0.93 -12.32
N GLU A 241 -4.66 -2.13 -12.13
CA GLU A 241 -3.49 -2.57 -12.89
C GLU A 241 -3.77 -2.63 -14.40
N SER A 242 -4.95 -3.12 -14.79
CA SER A 242 -5.37 -3.14 -16.19
C SER A 242 -5.47 -1.74 -16.79
N ILE A 243 -5.96 -0.75 -16.02
CA ILE A 243 -6.02 0.64 -16.47
C ILE A 243 -4.60 1.20 -16.63
N VAL A 244 -3.71 1.01 -15.64
CA VAL A 244 -2.32 1.46 -15.72
C VAL A 244 -1.62 0.85 -16.94
N TYR A 245 -1.84 -0.44 -17.19
CA TYR A 245 -1.28 -1.13 -18.35
C TYR A 245 -1.77 -0.55 -19.70
N GLY A 246 -3.01 -0.05 -19.74
CA GLY A 246 -3.57 0.64 -20.90
C GLY A 246 -2.90 2.00 -21.21
N HIS A 247 -2.13 2.58 -20.28
CA HIS A 247 -1.48 3.89 -20.42
C HIS A 247 0.05 3.78 -20.54
N THR A 248 0.54 2.81 -21.30
CA THR A 248 1.99 2.60 -21.54
C THR A 248 2.64 3.67 -22.41
N ASN A 249 1.86 4.57 -23.00
CA ASN A 249 2.33 5.84 -23.57
C ASN A 249 2.99 6.74 -22.50
N LEU A 250 2.58 6.58 -21.24
CA LEU A 250 3.25 7.19 -20.08
C LEU A 250 4.33 6.24 -19.54
N PRO A 251 5.37 6.75 -18.84
CA PRO A 251 6.40 5.90 -18.25
C PRO A 251 5.90 5.26 -16.94
N VAL A 252 4.94 4.35 -17.06
CA VAL A 252 4.29 3.68 -15.92
C VAL A 252 5.02 2.41 -15.49
N CYS A 253 4.97 2.10 -14.20
CA CYS A 253 5.34 0.80 -13.66
C CYS A 253 4.46 0.43 -12.46
N ILE A 254 4.38 -0.85 -12.13
CA ILE A 254 3.54 -1.38 -11.05
C ILE A 254 4.43 -2.04 -9.99
N VAL A 255 4.21 -1.67 -8.73
CA VAL A 255 4.85 -2.32 -7.57
C VAL A 255 3.78 -3.02 -6.76
N ARG A 256 3.93 -4.33 -6.54
CA ARG A 256 3.00 -5.21 -5.83
C ARG A 256 3.59 -5.67 -4.49
N PRO A 257 3.44 -4.88 -3.41
CA PRO A 257 3.80 -5.35 -2.08
C PRO A 257 2.84 -6.44 -1.56
N SER A 258 3.35 -7.37 -0.76
CA SER A 258 2.52 -8.23 0.11
C SER A 258 2.01 -7.46 1.34
N ILE A 259 1.81 -8.12 2.49
CA ILE A 259 1.28 -7.45 3.68
C ILE A 259 2.39 -6.58 4.28
N VAL A 260 2.24 -5.27 4.16
CA VAL A 260 3.24 -4.32 4.64
C VAL A 260 3.23 -4.24 6.16
N THR A 261 4.37 -4.51 6.80
CA THR A 261 4.57 -4.47 8.25
C THR A 261 5.54 -3.37 8.67
N ALA A 262 5.85 -3.34 9.97
CA ALA A 262 6.80 -2.40 10.56
C ALA A 262 8.15 -2.41 9.82
N ALA A 263 8.84 -1.26 9.86
CA ALA A 263 10.14 -1.09 9.24
C ALA A 263 11.18 -2.06 9.82
N LEU A 264 12.01 -2.64 8.94
CA LEU A 264 13.14 -3.45 9.36
C LEU A 264 14.27 -2.55 9.90
N GLN A 265 14.57 -1.48 9.18
CA GLN A 265 15.67 -0.57 9.48
C GLN A 265 15.25 0.91 9.44
N GLU A 266 14.46 1.32 8.45
CA GLU A 266 14.24 2.75 8.16
C GLU A 266 12.75 3.14 8.19
N PRO A 267 12.36 4.30 8.75
CA PRO A 267 13.21 5.38 9.29
C PRO A 267 13.94 5.01 10.59
N TYR A 268 13.40 4.04 11.33
CA TYR A 268 14.04 3.33 12.44
C TYR A 268 13.38 1.96 12.61
N PRO A 269 14.08 0.97 13.20
CA PRO A 269 13.54 -0.38 13.37
C PRO A 269 12.22 -0.39 14.15
N GLY A 270 11.25 -1.16 13.67
CA GLY A 270 9.94 -1.30 14.29
C GLY A 270 8.98 -0.13 14.04
N TRP A 271 9.35 0.87 13.25
CA TRP A 271 8.44 1.98 12.94
C TRP A 271 7.17 1.50 12.25
N ILE A 272 6.03 1.86 12.84
CA ILE A 272 4.68 1.62 12.30
C ILE A 272 3.73 2.74 12.72
N ASP A 273 2.75 3.04 11.88
CA ASP A 273 1.86 4.21 12.05
C ASP A 273 0.36 3.84 12.01
N ASN A 274 0.04 2.58 11.76
CA ASN A 274 -1.34 2.10 11.66
C ASN A 274 -1.54 0.79 12.44
N VAL A 275 -2.80 0.39 12.59
CA VAL A 275 -3.23 -0.86 13.25
C VAL A 275 -4.07 -1.72 12.29
N TYR A 276 -3.86 -1.59 10.99
CA TYR A 276 -4.66 -2.29 9.98
C TYR A 276 -4.10 -3.70 9.71
N GLY A 277 -5.00 -4.62 9.36
CA GLY A 277 -4.65 -5.99 8.97
C GLY A 277 -3.87 -6.73 10.06
N VAL A 278 -2.73 -7.33 9.68
CA VAL A 278 -1.91 -8.15 10.57
C VAL A 278 -1.40 -7.38 11.79
N THR A 279 -1.16 -6.08 11.69
CA THR A 279 -0.70 -5.26 12.81
C THR A 279 -1.75 -5.20 13.92
N GLY A 280 -3.03 -5.10 13.55
CA GLY A 280 -4.14 -5.17 14.51
C GLY A 280 -4.20 -6.53 15.20
N ILE A 281 -3.98 -7.62 14.45
CA ILE A 281 -3.91 -8.98 15.00
C ILE A 281 -2.76 -9.09 16.03
N ILE A 282 -1.56 -8.60 15.70
CA ILE A 282 -0.40 -8.60 16.62
C ILE A 282 -0.75 -7.81 17.89
N MET A 283 -1.38 -6.64 17.75
CA MET A 283 -1.76 -5.80 18.88
C MET A 283 -2.76 -6.50 19.81
N GLU A 284 -3.82 -7.11 19.27
CA GLU A 284 -4.84 -7.79 20.07
C GLU A 284 -4.35 -9.12 20.67
N MET A 285 -3.46 -9.85 19.97
CA MET A 285 -2.74 -10.98 20.56
C MET A 285 -1.88 -10.52 21.74
N SER A 286 -1.19 -9.39 21.61
CA SER A 286 -0.34 -8.83 22.67
C SER A 286 -1.14 -8.33 23.87
N ARG A 287 -2.41 -7.94 23.68
CA ARG A 287 -3.33 -7.57 24.77
C ARG A 287 -4.00 -8.78 25.42
N GLY A 288 -3.90 -9.96 24.80
CA GLY A 288 -4.54 -11.21 25.20
C GLY A 288 -6.04 -11.29 24.89
N THR A 289 -6.57 -10.35 24.12
CA THR A 289 -7.99 -10.23 23.74
C THR A 289 -8.34 -11.08 22.54
N TYR A 290 -7.38 -11.30 21.64
CA TYR A 290 -7.51 -12.23 20.54
C TYR A 290 -6.79 -13.53 20.88
N ARG A 291 -7.57 -14.59 21.15
CA ARG A 291 -7.08 -15.87 21.70
C ARG A 291 -7.21 -17.08 20.76
N SER A 292 -8.06 -17.00 19.74
CA SER A 292 -8.27 -18.07 18.78
C SER A 292 -8.54 -17.48 17.40
N GLY A 293 -8.04 -18.14 16.36
CA GLY A 293 -8.37 -17.81 14.97
C GLY A 293 -8.59 -19.07 14.13
N TYR A 294 -9.43 -18.95 13.11
CA TYR A 294 -9.66 -20.02 12.13
C TYR A 294 -8.61 -19.92 11.00
N CYS A 295 -7.57 -20.75 11.07
CA CYS A 295 -6.53 -20.82 10.04
C CYS A 295 -5.79 -22.15 10.13
N ARG A 296 -5.17 -22.57 9.02
CA ARG A 296 -4.20 -23.66 9.03
C ARG A 296 -2.81 -23.08 9.30
N GLU A 297 -2.16 -23.53 10.36
CA GLU A 297 -0.85 -23.00 10.79
C GLU A 297 0.24 -23.09 9.73
N ARG A 298 0.13 -24.07 8.82
CA ARG A 298 1.08 -24.30 7.72
C ARG A 298 0.99 -23.28 6.59
N TYR A 299 -0.07 -22.48 6.53
CA TYR A 299 -0.20 -21.45 5.49
C TYR A 299 0.80 -20.32 5.70
N VAL A 300 1.34 -19.83 4.59
CA VAL A 300 2.31 -18.73 4.59
C VAL A 300 1.57 -17.41 4.84
N VAL A 301 2.11 -16.61 5.76
CA VAL A 301 1.75 -15.22 5.96
C VAL A 301 2.83 -14.35 5.32
N ASP A 302 2.56 -13.87 4.10
CA ASP A 302 3.55 -13.09 3.34
C ASP A 302 3.60 -11.65 3.85
N LEU A 303 4.64 -11.37 4.65
CA LEU A 303 4.91 -10.08 5.26
C LEU A 303 6.11 -9.41 4.59
N VAL A 304 6.03 -8.09 4.39
CA VAL A 304 7.14 -7.31 3.87
C VAL A 304 7.33 -6.01 4.66
N PRO A 305 8.56 -5.68 5.10
CA PRO A 305 8.83 -4.42 5.79
C PRO A 305 8.56 -3.19 4.91
N VAL A 306 8.01 -2.12 5.50
CA VAL A 306 7.66 -0.89 4.76
C VAL A 306 8.85 -0.22 4.07
N ASP A 307 10.05 -0.29 4.65
CA ASP A 307 11.28 0.24 4.05
C ASP A 307 11.70 -0.51 2.79
N MET A 308 11.50 -1.83 2.73
CA MET A 308 11.74 -2.59 1.49
C MET A 308 10.76 -2.19 0.40
N VAL A 309 9.49 -1.96 0.74
CA VAL A 309 8.47 -1.46 -0.21
C VAL A 309 8.84 -0.07 -0.73
N VAL A 310 9.22 0.85 0.16
CA VAL A 310 9.61 2.22 -0.20
C VAL A 310 10.86 2.22 -1.08
N ASN A 311 11.89 1.45 -0.72
CA ASN A 311 13.09 1.32 -1.54
C ASN A 311 12.76 0.78 -2.93
N SER A 312 11.88 -0.23 -3.00
CA SER A 312 11.44 -0.81 -4.28
C SER A 312 10.68 0.20 -5.14
N CYS A 313 9.83 1.04 -4.55
CA CYS A 313 9.15 2.12 -5.29
C CYS A 313 10.15 3.13 -5.88
N ILE A 314 11.12 3.59 -5.09
CA ILE A 314 12.15 4.54 -5.55
C ILE A 314 13.01 3.92 -6.66
N LEU A 315 13.43 2.67 -6.49
CA LEU A 315 14.17 1.91 -7.50
C LEU A 315 13.36 1.70 -8.78
N ALA A 316 12.07 1.38 -8.65
CA ALA A 316 11.17 1.19 -9.80
C ALA A 316 11.01 2.49 -10.59
N ALA A 317 10.85 3.64 -9.93
CA ALA A 317 10.80 4.95 -10.58
C ALA A 317 12.10 5.26 -11.33
N TRP A 318 13.26 5.10 -10.68
CA TRP A 318 14.56 5.28 -11.33
C TRP A 318 14.70 4.39 -12.57
N ARG A 319 14.44 3.08 -12.41
CA ARG A 319 14.58 2.10 -13.49
C ARG A 319 13.63 2.37 -14.66
N GLN A 320 12.42 2.84 -14.36
CA GLN A 320 11.46 3.23 -15.39
C GLN A 320 11.90 4.49 -16.13
N GLY A 321 12.41 5.50 -15.41
CA GLY A 321 12.81 6.77 -16.02
C GLY A 321 14.12 6.73 -16.80
N VAL A 322 14.99 5.75 -16.56
CA VAL A 322 16.19 5.49 -17.38
C VAL A 322 15.86 4.69 -18.65
N LYS A 323 14.74 3.95 -18.66
CA LYS A 323 14.29 3.16 -19.82
C LYS A 323 13.32 3.95 -20.69
N GLN A 324 13.18 3.55 -21.96
CA GLN A 324 12.25 4.19 -22.88
C GLN A 324 10.79 3.84 -22.56
N PRO A 325 9.83 4.76 -22.80
CA PRO A 325 8.39 4.52 -22.69
C PRO A 325 7.89 3.35 -23.57
N GLY A 326 6.67 2.86 -23.33
CA GLY A 326 6.06 1.76 -24.09
C GLY A 326 6.11 0.39 -23.40
N ARG A 327 6.59 0.32 -22.15
CA ARG A 327 6.53 -0.87 -21.30
C ARG A 327 5.97 -0.52 -19.92
N CYS A 328 5.30 -1.49 -19.29
CA CYS A 328 4.82 -1.42 -17.91
C CYS A 328 5.43 -2.58 -17.11
N PRO A 329 6.65 -2.44 -16.57
CA PRO A 329 7.24 -3.47 -15.74
C PRO A 329 6.46 -3.59 -14.43
N VAL A 330 6.38 -4.83 -13.94
CA VAL A 330 5.72 -5.17 -12.69
C VAL A 330 6.76 -5.73 -11.74
N TYR A 331 6.73 -5.32 -10.48
CA TYR A 331 7.67 -5.77 -9.45
C TYR A 331 6.90 -6.37 -8.27
N ASN A 332 7.09 -7.66 -8.00
CA ASN A 332 6.53 -8.31 -6.82
C ASN A 332 7.45 -8.09 -5.63
N VAL A 333 6.98 -7.34 -4.63
CA VAL A 333 7.75 -7.02 -3.42
C VAL A 333 7.20 -7.88 -2.29
N THR A 334 7.62 -9.14 -2.29
CA THR A 334 7.10 -10.20 -1.43
C THR A 334 8.24 -10.98 -0.78
N SER A 335 7.97 -11.66 0.33
CA SER A 335 8.93 -12.55 0.99
C SER A 335 8.55 -14.02 0.89
N GLY A 336 7.27 -14.34 0.67
CA GLY A 336 6.71 -15.68 0.87
C GLY A 336 7.27 -16.77 -0.04
N SER A 337 7.77 -16.44 -1.23
CA SER A 337 8.38 -17.42 -2.15
C SER A 337 9.87 -17.68 -1.88
N ILE A 338 10.56 -16.79 -1.16
CA ILE A 338 12.01 -16.84 -0.95
C ILE A 338 12.34 -17.16 0.51
N ASN A 339 11.64 -16.52 1.45
CA ASN A 339 11.81 -16.66 2.89
C ASN A 339 10.42 -16.78 3.56
N PRO A 340 9.73 -17.92 3.41
CA PRO A 340 8.36 -18.09 3.89
C PRO A 340 8.27 -18.06 5.41
N LEU A 341 7.33 -17.26 5.93
CA LEU A 341 6.90 -17.31 7.32
C LEU A 341 5.52 -17.98 7.41
N GLN A 342 5.41 -19.04 8.20
CA GLN A 342 4.12 -19.72 8.41
C GLN A 342 3.34 -19.10 9.58
N TRP A 343 2.00 -19.15 9.52
CA TRP A 343 1.13 -18.66 10.58
C TRP A 343 1.44 -19.25 11.96
N GLY A 344 1.78 -20.54 12.05
CA GLY A 344 2.16 -21.18 13.32
C GLY A 344 3.46 -20.60 13.91
N GLN A 345 4.46 -20.32 13.06
CA GLN A 345 5.71 -19.68 13.50
C GLN A 345 5.49 -18.21 13.86
N PHE A 346 4.74 -17.49 13.04
CA PHE A 346 4.35 -16.11 13.30
C PHE A 346 3.66 -15.96 14.66
N THR A 347 2.69 -16.83 14.96
CA THR A 347 1.99 -16.83 16.25
C THR A 347 2.93 -17.05 17.42
N LYS A 348 3.85 -18.02 17.32
CA LYS A 348 4.84 -18.29 18.39
C LYS A 348 5.72 -17.07 18.64
N LEU A 349 6.15 -16.39 17.59
CA LEU A 349 6.94 -15.15 17.70
C LEU A 349 6.12 -14.04 18.36
N CYS A 350 4.88 -13.82 17.94
CA CYS A 350 4.01 -12.80 18.53
C CYS A 350 3.77 -13.04 20.03
N VAL A 351 3.45 -14.28 20.43
CA VAL A 351 3.25 -14.62 21.85
C VAL A 351 4.55 -14.46 22.63
N LYS A 352 5.69 -14.95 22.11
CA LYS A 352 7.01 -14.77 22.75
C LYS A 352 7.28 -13.30 23.06
N TRP A 353 7.21 -12.44 22.03
CA TRP A 353 7.55 -11.02 22.19
C TRP A 353 6.52 -10.26 23.02
N ALA A 354 5.24 -10.66 23.00
CA ALA A 354 4.23 -10.09 23.88
C ALA A 354 4.48 -10.41 25.37
N LEU A 355 5.05 -11.58 25.68
CA LEU A 355 5.41 -11.96 27.04
C LEU A 355 6.71 -11.30 27.51
N GLU A 356 7.72 -11.21 26.63
CA GLU A 356 8.99 -10.55 26.95
C GLU A 356 8.86 -9.01 27.02
N ASN A 357 7.95 -8.42 26.23
CA ASN A 357 7.72 -6.98 26.16
C ASN A 357 6.21 -6.67 26.27
N PRO A 358 5.62 -6.84 27.47
CA PRO A 358 4.18 -6.68 27.65
C PRO A 358 3.73 -5.24 27.40
N THR A 359 2.63 -5.09 26.67
CA THR A 359 2.01 -3.78 26.47
C THR A 359 1.35 -3.29 27.77
N LYS A 360 1.34 -1.97 28.00
CA LYS A 360 0.61 -1.38 29.13
C LYS A 360 -0.92 -1.57 29.04
N TYR A 361 -1.42 -2.03 27.89
CA TYR A 361 -2.83 -2.29 27.62
C TYR A 361 -3.19 -3.78 27.69
N VAL A 362 -2.36 -4.61 28.32
CA VAL A 362 -2.67 -6.03 28.56
C VAL A 362 -3.96 -6.13 29.35
N MET A 363 -4.92 -6.90 28.82
CA MET A 363 -6.21 -7.17 29.49
C MET A 363 -6.30 -8.62 29.96
N TRP A 364 -5.62 -9.54 29.27
CA TRP A 364 -5.48 -10.93 29.67
C TRP A 364 -4.08 -11.42 29.31
N TYR A 365 -3.57 -12.41 30.03
CA TYR A 365 -2.33 -13.10 29.71
C TYR A 365 -2.30 -13.52 28.22
N PRO A 366 -1.32 -13.01 27.43
CA PRO A 366 -1.19 -13.31 26.01
C PRO A 366 -1.08 -14.80 25.76
N ASN A 367 -2.09 -15.35 25.08
CA ASN A 367 -2.08 -16.73 24.62
C ASN A 367 -3.01 -16.82 23.41
N PHE A 368 -2.49 -17.38 22.31
CA PHE A 368 -3.22 -17.50 21.06
C PHE A 368 -2.88 -18.80 20.36
N ALA A 369 -3.88 -19.45 19.78
CA ALA A 369 -3.71 -20.62 18.94
C ALA A 369 -4.63 -20.56 17.71
N PHE A 370 -4.19 -21.15 16.60
CA PHE A 370 -5.08 -21.37 15.46
C PHE A 370 -5.84 -22.69 15.63
N THR A 371 -7.02 -22.75 15.02
CA THR A 371 -7.81 -23.98 14.91
C THR A 371 -8.28 -24.20 13.48
N GLU A 372 -8.26 -25.45 13.03
CA GLU A 372 -8.85 -25.87 11.76
C GLU A 372 -10.34 -26.24 11.87
N SER A 373 -10.90 -26.26 13.10
CA SER A 373 -12.31 -26.56 13.34
C SER A 373 -13.11 -25.28 13.51
N ARG A 374 -14.10 -25.06 12.62
CA ARG A 374 -15.04 -23.93 12.72
C ARG A 374 -15.81 -23.95 14.03
N PHE A 375 -16.26 -25.14 14.45
CA PHE A 375 -16.94 -25.31 15.73
C PHE A 375 -16.08 -24.85 16.91
N MET A 376 -14.82 -25.30 16.96
CA MET A 376 -13.90 -24.87 18.02
C MET A 376 -13.62 -23.37 17.95
N ASN A 377 -13.48 -22.80 16.76
CA ASN A 377 -13.29 -21.36 16.60
C ASN A 377 -14.48 -20.59 17.16
N THR A 378 -15.71 -20.97 16.80
CA THR A 378 -16.93 -20.33 17.30
C THR A 378 -17.08 -20.48 18.81
N PHE A 379 -16.74 -21.64 19.37
CA PHE A 379 -16.72 -21.84 20.82
C PHE A 379 -15.77 -20.85 21.51
N TRP A 380 -14.53 -20.72 21.02
CA TRP A 380 -13.56 -19.78 21.58
C TRP A 380 -13.95 -18.32 21.35
N GLU A 381 -14.53 -17.98 20.22
CA GLU A 381 -15.03 -16.64 19.92
C GLU A 381 -16.14 -16.24 20.91
N ILE A 382 -17.10 -17.12 21.17
CA ILE A 382 -18.18 -16.85 22.13
C ILE A 382 -17.63 -16.75 23.56
N THR A 383 -16.82 -17.73 23.99
CA THR A 383 -16.41 -17.86 25.40
C THR A 383 -15.27 -16.93 25.79
N CYS A 384 -14.34 -16.67 24.88
CA CYS A 384 -13.11 -15.93 25.18
C CYS A 384 -13.06 -14.53 24.56
N HIS A 385 -13.89 -14.23 23.55
CA HIS A 385 -13.93 -12.88 22.95
C HIS A 385 -15.24 -12.16 23.31
N PHE A 386 -16.39 -12.73 22.92
CA PHE A 386 -17.69 -12.06 23.07
C PHE A 386 -18.16 -11.97 24.52
N LEU A 387 -18.22 -13.09 25.25
CA LEU A 387 -18.72 -13.11 26.63
C LEU A 387 -17.91 -12.19 27.57
N PRO A 388 -16.56 -12.20 27.57
CA PRO A 388 -15.78 -11.28 28.38
C PRO A 388 -15.99 -9.81 27.99
N ALA A 389 -16.06 -9.50 26.69
CA ALA A 389 -16.33 -8.14 26.22
C ALA A 389 -17.72 -7.66 26.67
N PHE A 390 -18.74 -8.50 26.55
CA PHE A 390 -20.11 -8.21 26.99
C PHE A 390 -20.17 -7.95 28.51
N MET A 391 -19.49 -8.78 29.31
CA MET A 391 -19.41 -8.59 30.77
C MET A 391 -18.71 -7.29 31.12
N TYR A 392 -17.61 -6.96 30.43
CA TYR A 392 -16.87 -5.73 30.65
C TYR A 392 -17.71 -4.49 30.31
N ASP A 393 -18.45 -4.53 29.19
CA ASP A 393 -19.39 -3.47 28.81
C ASP A 393 -20.52 -3.28 29.83
N LEU A 394 -21.05 -4.38 30.36
CA LEU A 394 -22.07 -4.33 31.41
C LEU A 394 -21.53 -3.64 32.67
N LEU A 395 -20.30 -3.96 33.08
CA LEU A 395 -19.63 -3.31 34.20
C LEU A 395 -19.39 -1.82 33.94
N LEU A 396 -18.94 -1.44 32.74
CA LEU A 396 -18.76 -0.04 32.38
C LEU A 396 -20.08 0.73 32.45
N ARG A 397 -21.16 0.18 31.90
CA ARG A 397 -22.50 0.79 31.98
C ARG A 397 -22.99 0.91 33.42
N ALA A 398 -22.78 -0.11 34.24
CA ALA A 398 -23.12 -0.07 35.67
C ALA A 398 -22.33 1.00 36.44
N GLN A 399 -21.11 1.34 35.99
CA GLN A 399 -20.29 2.43 36.52
C GLN A 399 -20.64 3.82 35.92
N GLY A 400 -21.71 3.92 35.12
CA GLY A 400 -22.08 5.16 34.42
C GLY A 400 -21.14 5.54 33.28
N ARG A 401 -20.27 4.62 32.84
CA ARG A 401 -19.35 4.80 31.71
C ARG A 401 -19.98 4.28 30.43
N LYS A 402 -19.51 4.79 29.29
CA LYS A 402 -19.92 4.29 27.98
C LYS A 402 -19.30 2.91 27.74
N ALA A 403 -20.09 1.99 27.18
CA ALA A 403 -19.59 0.71 26.65
C ALA A 403 -18.51 0.95 25.56
N MET A 404 -17.57 0.03 25.44
CA MET A 404 -16.34 0.20 24.69
C MET A 404 -16.42 -0.33 23.25
#